data_AF-A0A424RFE7-F1
#
_entry.id   AF-A0A424RFE7-F1
#
_cell.length_a   1.000
_cell.length_b   1.000
_cell.length_c   1.000
_cell.angle_alpha   90.00
_cell.angle_beta   90.00
_cell.angle_gamma   90.00
#
_symmetry.space_group_name_H-M   'P 1'
#
loop_
_entity.id
_entity.type
_entity.pdbx_description
1 polymer ?
#
loop_
_entity_poly.entity_id
_entity_poly.type
_entity_poly.pdbx_seq_one_letter_code
_entity_poly.pdbx_strand_id
1 'polypeptide(L)' 'MLSLRFGSANRDTSAFYDAAEISLQRKSFAGHLAFGHGRHFCIGASLARQEMMTSFQVLSGSLDNFTFDRYFKRPWIYS' A
#
# COMPACT_ATOMS: atom_id res chain seq x y z
N MET A 1 23.90 11.80 7.62
CA MET A 1 22.77 11.60 6.68
C MET A 1 21.71 10.79 7.40
N LEU A 2 20.44 11.22 7.39
CA LEU A 2 19.33 10.50 8.01
C LEU A 2 18.49 9.83 6.91
N SER A 3 18.03 8.59 7.14
CA SER A 3 17.14 7.88 6.22
C SER A 3 15.87 7.46 6.97
N LEU A 4 14.71 7.85 6.43
CA LEU A 4 13.40 7.49 6.98
C LEU A 4 12.85 6.26 6.25
N ARG A 5 12.55 5.21 7.00
CA ARG A 5 12.00 3.95 6.46
C ARG A 5 10.49 3.89 6.69
N PHE A 6 9.72 4.52 5.81
CA PHE A 6 8.25 4.55 5.92
C PHE A 6 7.61 3.16 5.94
N GLY A 7 8.19 2.19 5.23
CA GLY A 7 7.73 0.79 5.29
C GLY A 7 7.82 0.18 6.70
N SER A 8 8.86 0.53 7.47
CA SER A 8 8.99 0.10 8.87
C SER A 8 7.98 0.80 9.77
N ALA A 9 7.78 2.12 9.59
CA ALA A 9 6.81 2.88 10.37
C ALA A 9 5.36 2.39 10.12
N ASN A 10 5.03 2.04 8.88
CA ASN A 10 3.72 1.47 8.53
C ASN A 10 3.51 0.05 9.08
N ARG A 11 4.54 -0.58 9.65
CA ARG A 11 4.52 -1.91 10.28
C ARG A 11 4.69 -1.82 11.80
N ASP A 12 4.67 -0.62 12.39
CA ASP A 12 4.84 -0.41 13.83
C ASP A 12 3.60 -0.89 14.60
N THR A 13 3.79 -1.90 15.47
CA THR A 13 2.71 -2.50 16.27
C THR A 13 2.18 -1.59 17.37
N SER A 14 2.91 -0.54 17.74
CA SER A 14 2.42 0.47 18.69
C SER A 14 1.38 1.42 18.05
N ALA A 15 1.44 1.60 16.73
CA ALA A 15 0.50 2.42 15.97
C ALA A 15 -0.60 1.60 15.28
N PHE A 16 -0.29 0.37 14.87
CA PHE A 16 -1.19 -0.50 14.11
C PHE A 16 -1.28 -1.89 14.76
N TYR A 17 -2.44 -2.23 15.34
CA TYR A 17 -2.72 -3.61 15.77
C TYR A 17 -2.66 -4.57 14.58
N ASP A 18 -2.05 -5.74 14.71
CA ASP A 18 -1.79 -6.68 13.60
C ASP A 18 -1.15 -6.00 12.38
N ALA A 19 -0.08 -5.20 12.57
CA ALA A 19 0.53 -4.39 11.52
C ALA A 19 1.07 -5.18 10.31
N ALA A 20 1.36 -6.47 10.50
CA ALA A 20 1.80 -7.37 9.44
C ALA A 20 0.65 -7.81 8.51
N GLU A 21 -0.59 -7.76 8.99
CA GLU A 21 -1.77 -8.30 8.31
C GLU A 21 -2.47 -7.27 7.43
N ILE A 22 -2.95 -7.74 6.28
CA ILE A 22 -3.81 -6.96 5.38
C ILE A 22 -5.25 -7.04 5.92
N SER A 23 -5.70 -5.96 6.57
CA SER A 23 -7.07 -5.83 7.06
C SER A 23 -7.80 -4.70 6.34
N LEU A 24 -8.78 -5.07 5.51
CA LEU A 24 -9.62 -4.11 4.78
C LEU A 24 -10.59 -3.34 5.69
N GLN A 25 -10.79 -3.80 6.93
CA GLN A 25 -11.69 -3.19 7.91
C GLN A 25 -10.93 -2.38 8.98
N ARG A 26 -9.63 -2.13 8.78
CA ARG A 26 -8.78 -1.38 9.72
C ARG A 26 -9.28 0.06 9.86
N LYS A 27 -9.90 0.41 10.99
CA LYS A 27 -10.50 1.75 11.21
C LYS A 27 -9.50 2.92 11.11
N SER A 28 -8.21 2.70 11.33
CA SER A 28 -7.16 3.73 11.28
C SER A 28 -6.39 3.69 9.94
N PHE A 29 -6.97 4.29 8.90
CA PHE A 29 -6.29 4.44 7.59
C PHE A 29 -5.48 5.75 7.49
N ALA A 30 -5.82 6.78 8.26
CA ALA A 30 -5.26 8.12 8.15
C ALA A 30 -3.81 8.26 8.68
N GLY A 31 -3.26 7.22 9.31
CA GLY A 31 -1.94 7.26 9.96
C GLY A 31 -0.76 6.75 9.13
N HIS A 32 -0.98 6.19 7.95
CA HIS A 32 0.12 5.61 7.17
C HIS A 32 1.00 6.67 6.51
N LEU A 33 2.28 6.37 6.31
CA LEU A 33 3.28 7.25 5.71
C LEU A 33 3.61 6.93 4.24
N ALA A 34 2.76 6.17 3.54
CA ALA A 34 2.96 5.83 2.12
C ALA A 34 3.11 7.05 1.20
N PHE A 35 2.50 8.19 1.57
CA PHE A 35 2.60 9.47 0.85
C PHE A 35 3.45 10.52 1.58
N GLY A 36 4.25 10.10 2.55
CA GLY A 36 4.98 11.01 3.44
C GLY A 36 4.06 11.76 4.41
N HIS A 37 4.58 12.84 5.00
CA HIS A 37 3.86 13.67 5.97
C HIS A 37 4.41 15.11 5.99
N GLY A 38 3.61 16.07 6.45
CA GLY A 38 4.02 17.46 6.64
C GLY A 38 4.21 18.24 5.32
N ARG A 39 5.17 19.18 5.30
CA ARG A 39 5.41 20.10 4.17
C ARG A 39 5.72 19.39 2.84
N HIS A 40 6.28 18.19 2.91
CA HIS A 40 6.63 17.36 1.74
C HIS A 40 5.66 16.20 1.54
N PHE A 41 4.42 16.32 2.03
CA PHE A 41 3.37 15.37 1.70
C PHE A 41 3.20 15.28 0.18
N CYS A 42 3.02 14.06 -0.34
CA CYS A 42 2.95 13.82 -1.78
C CYS A 42 1.81 14.62 -2.42
N ILE A 43 2.18 15.55 -3.30
CA ILE A 43 1.22 16.36 -4.06
C ILE A 43 0.30 15.50 -4.93
N GLY A 44 0.79 14.34 -5.40
CA GLY A 44 0.04 13.39 -6.22
C GLY A 44 -0.83 12.40 -5.43
N ALA A 45 -0.88 12.48 -4.10
CA ALA A 45 -1.57 11.47 -3.29
C ALA A 45 -3.04 11.25 -3.67
N SER A 46 -3.75 12.33 -4.02
CA SER A 46 -5.15 12.24 -4.45
C SER A 46 -5.29 11.61 -5.84
N LEU A 47 -4.39 11.95 -6.78
CA LEU A 47 -4.39 11.37 -8.12
C LEU A 47 -4.08 9.87 -8.06
N ALA A 48 -3.01 9.48 -7.36
CA ALA A 48 -2.62 8.07 -7.22
C ALA A 48 -3.75 7.22 -6.60
N ARG A 49 -4.50 7.76 -5.64
CA ARG A 49 -5.68 7.09 -5.09
C ARG A 49 -6.79 6.91 -6.13
N GLN A 50 -7.09 7.94 -6.92
CA GLN A 50 -8.11 7.86 -7.97
C GLN A 50 -7.73 6.88 -9.08
N GLU A 51 -6.48 6.89 -9.51
CA GLU A 51 -5.95 5.92 -10.48
C GLU A 51 -6.06 4.49 -9.96
N MET A 52 -5.68 4.26 -8.70
CA MET A 52 -5.81 2.94 -8.07
C MET A 52 -7.26 2.47 -8.01
N MET A 53 -8.18 3.32 -7.52
CA MET A 53 -9.61 3.00 -7.44
C MET A 53 -10.20 2.67 -8.81
N THR A 54 -9.93 3.50 -9.81
CA THR A 54 -10.41 3.31 -11.19
C THR A 54 -9.85 2.01 -11.79
N SER A 55 -8.54 1.80 -11.64
CA SER A 55 -7.87 0.60 -12.15
C SER A 55 -8.42 -0.66 -11.52
N PHE A 56 -8.58 -0.70 -10.20
CA PHE A 56 -9.15 -1.85 -9.52
C PHE A 56 -10.59 -2.12 -9.95
N GLN A 57 -11.42 -1.09 -10.08
CA GLN A 57 -12.80 -1.24 -10.54
C GLN A 57 -12.89 -1.85 -11.94
N VAL A 58 -12.09 -1.33 -12.89
CA VAL A 58 -12.05 -1.84 -14.26
C VAL A 58 -11.52 -3.27 -14.30
N LEU A 59 -10.41 -3.55 -13.60
CA LEU A 59 -9.82 -4.89 -13.56
C LEU A 59 -10.78 -5.91 -12.94
N SER A 60 -11.42 -5.59 -11.82
CA SER A 60 -12.37 -6.50 -11.17
C SER A 60 -13.66 -6.70 -11.96
N GLY A 61 -14.06 -5.74 -12.80
CA GLY A 61 -15.24 -5.86 -13.65
C GLY A 61 -14.98 -6.55 -14.99
N SER A 62 -13.72 -6.64 -15.42
CA SER A 62 -13.34 -7.19 -16.73
C SER A 62 -12.65 -8.55 -16.64
N LEU A 63 -12.11 -8.90 -15.47
CA LEU A 63 -11.37 -10.15 -15.25
C LEU A 63 -12.02 -10.94 -14.11
N ASP A 64 -12.52 -12.13 -14.44
CA ASP A 64 -13.01 -13.10 -13.46
C ASP A 64 -11.96 -14.21 -13.24
N ASN A 65 -11.86 -14.68 -11.99
CA ASN A 65 -11.04 -15.83 -11.59
C ASN A 65 -9.57 -15.79 -12.09
N PHE A 66 -8.94 -14.62 -12.02
CA PHE A 66 -7.52 -14.47 -12.35
C PHE A 66 -6.63 -14.98 -11.21
N THR A 67 -5.49 -15.55 -11.59
CA THR A 67 -4.45 -15.99 -10.65
C THR A 67 -3.09 -15.54 -11.15
N PHE A 68 -2.10 -15.48 -10.26
CA PHE A 68 -0.72 -15.27 -10.68
C PHE A 68 -0.25 -16.44 -11.51
N ASP A 69 0.53 -16.15 -12.56
CA ASP A 69 1.24 -17.19 -13.29
C ASP A 69 2.13 -17.98 -12.32
N ARG A 70 2.09 -19.31 -12.45
CA ARG A 70 2.78 -20.26 -11.57
C ARG A 70 4.30 -20.10 -11.67
N TYR A 71 4.80 -19.49 -12.74
CA TYR A 71 6.21 -19.19 -12.97
C TYR A 71 6.60 -17.74 -12.69
N PHE A 72 5.71 -16.94 -12.10
CA PHE A 72 6.00 -15.56 -11.74
C PHE A 72 7.06 -15.50 -10.63
N LYS A 73 8.34 -15.36 -11.01
CA LYS A 73 9.44 -15.16 -10.07
C LYS A 73 9.37 -13.75 -9.51
N ARG A 74 9.35 -13.62 -8.18
CA ARG A 74 9.42 -12.34 -7.44
C ARG A 74 10.88 -11.99 -7.16
N PRO A 75 11.56 -11.16 -7.97
CA PRO A 75 13.01 -11.07 -7.89
C PRO A 75 13.51 -10.22 -6.70
N TRP A 76 12.61 -9.48 -6.03
CA TRP A 76 12.99 -8.40 -5.10
C TRP A 76 12.21 -8.38 -3.78
N ILE A 77 11.36 -9.38 -3.50
CA ILE A 77 10.42 -9.34 -2.36
C ILE A 77 11.04 -9.91 -1.06
N TYR A 78 12.25 -10.48 -1.12
CA TYR A 78 12.95 -11.07 0.04
C TYR A 78 14.45 -10.70 0.17
N SER A 79 14.90 -9.62 -0.48
CA SER A 79 16.27 -9.09 -0.32
C SER A 79 16.31 -7.91 0.64
#